data_AF-A0A4R4FIC6-F1
#
_entry.id   AF-A0A4R4FIC6-F1
#
_cell.length_a   1.000
_cell.length_b   1.000
_cell.length_c   1.000
_cell.angle_alpha   90.00
_cell.angle_beta   90.00
_cell.angle_gamma   90.00
#
_symmetry.space_group_name_H-M   'P 1'
#
loop_
_entity.id
_entity.type
_entity.pdbx_description
1 polymer ?
#
loop_
_entity_poly.entity_id
_entity_poly.type
_entity_poly.pdbx_seq_one_letter_code
_entity_poly.pdbx_strand_id
1 'polypeptide(L)'
;MASGSWNFNTSNQYITGRVRWSSQSNGSNANSSNVTAYLDYMKSSSSTAATYGTFNGTISINGSAGGVSQYITLYANNSWVNVGSRTVTVGHDNDGSKSTTIAASGGISGTSFGSSSTSNGVALDKIPRYAILLSGRILP
;
A
#
# COMPACT_ATOMS: atom_id res chain seq x y z
N MET A 1 -1.32 4.95 -14.75
CA MET A 1 -1.52 4.88 -13.28
C MET A 1 -1.27 3.45 -12.86
N ALA A 2 -0.11 3.18 -12.26
CA ALA A 2 0.22 1.85 -11.77
C ALA A 2 -0.60 1.55 -10.51
N SER A 3 -1.10 0.33 -10.42
CA SER A 3 -1.92 -0.15 -9.30
C SER A 3 -1.79 -1.66 -9.16
N GLY A 4 -2.17 -2.18 -8.01
CA GLY A 4 -2.15 -3.61 -7.77
C GLY A 4 -2.72 -4.01 -6.42
N SER A 5 -2.71 -5.31 -6.17
CA SER A 5 -3.18 -5.91 -4.93
C SER A 5 -2.45 -7.21 -4.65
N TRP A 6 -2.25 -7.53 -3.38
CA TRP A 6 -1.85 -8.87 -2.96
C TRP A 6 -2.48 -9.23 -1.63
N ASN A 7 -2.67 -10.52 -1.42
CA ASN A 7 -3.20 -11.08 -0.17
C ASN A 7 -2.05 -11.64 0.68
N PHE A 8 -2.27 -11.74 1.99
CA PHE A 8 -1.34 -12.29 2.95
C PHE A 8 -2.07 -12.93 4.13
N ASN A 9 -1.38 -13.83 4.83
CA ASN A 9 -1.91 -14.55 5.98
C ASN A 9 -1.79 -13.72 7.27
N THR A 10 -2.58 -14.07 8.27
CA THR A 10 -2.53 -13.47 9.61
C THR A 10 -2.29 -14.55 10.66
N SER A 11 -2.19 -14.16 11.94
CA SER A 11 -2.16 -15.10 13.06
C SER A 11 -3.47 -15.91 13.20
N ASN A 12 -4.54 -15.51 12.53
CA ASN A 12 -5.81 -16.24 12.49
C ASN A 12 -5.99 -16.86 11.09
N GLN A 13 -6.03 -18.19 11.02
CA GLN A 13 -6.20 -18.93 9.76
C GLN A 13 -7.47 -18.58 8.96
N TYR A 14 -8.50 -18.04 9.63
CA TYR A 14 -9.74 -17.62 8.98
C TYR A 14 -9.73 -16.15 8.55
N ILE A 15 -8.65 -15.40 8.81
CA ILE A 15 -8.54 -14.00 8.45
C ILE A 15 -7.43 -13.83 7.43
N THR A 16 -7.81 -13.31 6.27
CA THR A 16 -6.90 -12.95 5.18
C THR A 16 -6.74 -11.44 5.16
N GLY A 17 -5.50 -10.98 5.12
CA GLY A 17 -5.18 -9.58 4.86
C GLY A 17 -5.00 -9.31 3.38
N ARG A 18 -5.25 -8.09 2.96
CA ARG A 18 -4.99 -7.62 1.59
C ARG A 18 -4.44 -6.21 1.63
N VAL A 19 -3.38 -5.97 0.86
CA VAL A 19 -2.97 -4.62 0.50
C VAL A 19 -3.45 -4.37 -0.92
N ARG A 20 -4.14 -3.26 -1.12
CA ARG A 20 -4.41 -2.69 -2.44
C ARG A 20 -3.73 -1.35 -2.54
N TRP A 21 -3.20 -1.01 -3.70
CA TRP A 21 -2.49 0.23 -3.88
C TRP A 21 -2.69 0.82 -5.27
N SER A 22 -2.45 2.11 -5.37
CA SER A 22 -2.41 2.85 -6.62
C SER A 22 -1.35 3.95 -6.55
N SER A 23 -0.94 4.41 -7.72
CA SER A 23 -0.05 5.56 -7.86
C SER A 23 -0.58 6.53 -8.90
N GLN A 24 -0.42 7.81 -8.60
CA GLN A 24 -0.77 8.92 -9.46
C GLN A 24 0.47 9.77 -9.69
N SER A 25 0.86 9.97 -10.94
CA SER A 25 1.98 10.87 -11.29
C SER A 25 1.64 12.31 -10.93
N ASN A 26 2.62 13.02 -10.37
CA ASN A 26 2.59 14.47 -10.13
C ASN A 26 3.15 15.27 -11.33
N GLY A 27 3.36 14.61 -12.47
CA GLY A 27 3.85 15.21 -13.71
C GLY A 27 5.37 15.24 -13.86
N SER A 28 5.83 15.50 -15.09
CA SER A 28 7.25 15.47 -15.45
C SER A 28 8.11 16.52 -14.76
N ASN A 29 7.53 17.64 -14.33
CA ASN A 29 8.26 18.69 -13.60
C ASN A 29 8.56 18.26 -12.16
N ALA A 30 7.60 17.61 -11.49
CA ALA A 30 7.76 17.17 -10.11
C ALA A 30 8.55 15.85 -9.98
N ASN A 31 8.65 15.07 -11.07
CA ASN A 31 9.31 13.75 -11.13
C ASN A 31 8.99 12.87 -9.90
N SER A 32 7.71 12.84 -9.52
CA SER A 32 7.23 12.11 -8.35
C SER A 32 5.83 11.56 -8.60
N SER A 33 5.42 10.62 -7.75
CA SER A 33 4.06 10.09 -7.74
C SER A 33 3.51 10.06 -6.31
N ASN A 34 2.22 10.34 -6.16
CA ASN A 34 1.50 10.06 -4.94
C ASN A 34 1.08 8.59 -4.95
N VAL A 35 1.63 7.82 -4.02
CA VAL A 35 1.36 6.40 -3.86
C VAL A 35 0.43 6.22 -2.67
N THR A 36 -0.73 5.60 -2.91
CA THR A 36 -1.73 5.33 -1.88
C THR A 36 -1.85 3.83 -1.68
N ALA A 37 -1.76 3.38 -0.43
CA ALA A 37 -2.00 1.99 -0.04
C ALA A 37 -3.17 1.89 0.95
N TYR A 38 -3.96 0.84 0.80
CA TYR A 38 -5.09 0.49 1.64
C TYR A 38 -4.83 -0.87 2.27
N LEU A 39 -5.11 -0.97 3.58
CA LEU A 39 -5.04 -2.21 4.31
C LEU A 39 -6.46 -2.72 4.58
N ASP A 40 -6.77 -3.89 4.03
CA ASP A 40 -8.07 -4.53 4.19
C ASP A 40 -7.90 -5.90 4.87
N TYR A 41 -8.92 -6.32 5.61
CA TYR A 41 -9.01 -7.69 6.13
C TYR A 41 -10.39 -8.29 5.84
N MET A 42 -10.40 -9.60 5.64
CA MET A 42 -11.62 -10.37 5.42
C MET A 42 -11.59 -11.58 6.34
N LYS A 43 -12.72 -11.91 6.94
CA LYS A 43 -12.89 -13.15 7.69
C LYS A 43 -13.73 -14.15 6.90
N SER A 44 -13.18 -15.36 6.78
CA SER A 44 -13.81 -16.46 6.06
C SER A 44 -15.15 -16.84 6.68
N SER A 45 -16.14 -17.15 5.84
CA SER A 45 -17.42 -17.73 6.25
C SER A 45 -17.31 -19.14 6.84
N SER A 46 -16.14 -19.78 6.74
CA SER A 46 -15.86 -21.06 7.41
C SER A 46 -15.64 -20.92 8.93
N SER A 47 -15.53 -19.70 9.45
CA SER A 47 -15.51 -19.41 10.90
C SER A 47 -16.93 -19.25 11.43
N THR A 48 -17.19 -19.63 12.68
CA THR A 48 -18.52 -19.54 13.30
C THR A 48 -18.78 -18.24 14.07
N ALA A 49 -17.73 -17.50 14.42
CA ALA A 49 -17.82 -16.25 15.19
C ALA A 49 -17.17 -15.08 14.46
N ALA A 50 -17.64 -13.86 14.73
CA ALA A 50 -16.98 -12.62 14.32
C ALA A 50 -15.71 -12.36 15.14
N THR A 51 -14.83 -11.51 14.63
CA THR A 51 -13.68 -10.98 15.38
C THR A 51 -13.78 -9.47 15.41
N TYR A 52 -13.69 -8.86 16.58
CA TYR A 52 -13.88 -7.43 16.77
C TYR A 52 -12.91 -6.87 17.81
N GLY A 53 -12.71 -5.55 17.77
CA GLY A 53 -11.85 -4.83 18.69
C GLY A 53 -11.09 -3.71 18.00
N THR A 54 -10.23 -3.04 18.77
CA THR A 54 -9.36 -1.98 18.23
C THR A 54 -8.20 -2.61 17.48
N PHE A 55 -8.24 -2.50 16.15
CA PHE A 55 -7.10 -2.78 15.30
C PHE A 55 -6.03 -1.73 15.54
N ASN A 56 -4.78 -2.17 15.67
CA ASN A 56 -3.60 -1.32 15.71
C ASN A 56 -2.57 -1.87 14.74
N GLY A 57 -2.01 -0.99 13.91
CA GLY A 57 -1.10 -1.41 12.86
C GLY A 57 -0.30 -0.26 12.25
N THR A 58 0.36 -0.56 11.15
CA THR A 58 1.20 0.39 10.41
C THR A 58 1.10 0.13 8.92
N ILE A 59 1.08 1.19 8.12
CA ILE A 59 1.30 1.14 6.67
C ILE A 59 2.56 1.93 6.37
N SER A 60 3.52 1.32 5.67
CA SER A 60 4.77 1.96 5.24
C SER A 60 4.84 1.97 3.72
N ILE A 61 5.17 3.12 3.15
CA ILE A 61 5.40 3.31 1.71
C ILE A 61 6.74 4.00 1.57
N ASN A 62 7.66 3.41 0.80
CA ASN A 62 9.01 3.95 0.58
C ASN A 62 9.76 4.25 1.89
N GLY A 63 9.62 3.38 2.89
CA GLY A 63 10.21 3.56 4.23
C GLY A 63 9.47 4.55 5.14
N SER A 64 8.50 5.32 4.63
CA SER A 64 7.68 6.23 5.43
C SER A 64 6.50 5.51 6.07
N ALA A 65 6.67 5.14 7.33
CA ALA A 65 5.66 4.48 8.15
C ALA A 65 4.62 5.46 8.72
N GLY A 66 3.37 5.01 8.81
CA GLY A 66 2.29 5.68 9.54
C GLY A 66 1.40 4.69 10.27
N GLY A 67 1.06 5.03 11.50
CA GLY A 67 0.15 4.22 12.32
C GLY A 67 -1.28 4.25 11.79
N VAL A 68 -1.99 3.15 11.98
CA VAL A 68 -3.44 3.01 11.73
C VAL A 68 -4.06 2.40 12.98
N SER A 69 -5.13 3.01 13.48
CA SER A 69 -5.86 2.53 14.65
C SER A 69 -7.35 2.78 14.47
N GLN A 70 -8.16 1.72 14.55
CA GLN A 70 -9.60 1.80 14.34
C GLN A 70 -10.30 0.63 15.01
N TYR A 71 -11.46 0.87 15.61
CA TYR A 71 -12.35 -0.22 16.01
C TYR A 71 -12.99 -0.87 14.78
N ILE A 72 -12.88 -2.19 14.67
CA ILE A 72 -13.43 -2.93 13.53
C ILE A 72 -14.20 -4.16 13.99
N THR A 73 -15.10 -4.63 13.13
CA THR A 73 -15.76 -5.93 13.23
C THR A 73 -15.58 -6.67 11.92
N LEU A 74 -14.96 -7.85 11.98
CA LEU A 74 -14.82 -8.77 10.88
C LEU A 74 -15.86 -9.88 11.04
N TYR A 75 -16.98 -9.75 10.32
CA TYR A 75 -18.00 -10.80 10.24
C TYR A 75 -17.49 -11.99 9.43
N ALA A 76 -17.89 -13.20 9.81
CA ALA A 76 -17.56 -14.43 9.09
C ALA A 76 -18.45 -14.58 7.84
N ASN A 77 -18.23 -13.72 6.85
CA ASN A 77 -19.08 -13.61 5.66
C ASN A 77 -18.30 -13.28 4.37
N ASN A 78 -16.98 -13.47 4.37
CA ASN A 78 -16.10 -13.16 3.22
C ASN A 78 -16.15 -11.70 2.75
N SER A 79 -16.52 -10.75 3.62
CA SER A 79 -16.52 -9.32 3.30
C SER A 79 -15.21 -8.64 3.71
N TRP A 80 -14.67 -7.81 2.82
CA TRP A 80 -13.47 -7.02 3.07
C TRP A 80 -13.82 -5.76 3.88
N VAL A 81 -13.06 -5.49 4.93
CA VAL A 81 -13.14 -4.29 5.76
C VAL A 81 -11.83 -3.52 5.63
N ASN A 82 -11.90 -2.27 5.21
CA ASN A 82 -10.74 -1.37 5.21
C ASN A 82 -10.47 -0.89 6.64
N VAL A 83 -9.24 -1.04 7.11
CA VAL A 83 -8.83 -0.65 8.47
C VAL A 83 -7.95 0.59 8.48
N GLY A 84 -7.60 1.09 7.30
CA GLY A 84 -6.82 2.29 7.12
C GLY A 84 -6.24 2.42 5.72
N SER A 85 -5.69 3.61 5.47
CA SER A 85 -4.99 3.95 4.24
C SER A 85 -3.86 4.92 4.53
N ARG A 86 -2.91 5.01 3.61
CA ARG A 86 -1.83 5.98 3.66
C ARG A 86 -1.45 6.41 2.26
N THR A 87 -1.16 7.70 2.10
CA THR A 87 -0.61 8.28 0.88
C THR A 87 0.75 8.88 1.17
N VAL A 88 1.74 8.59 0.31
CA VAL A 88 3.09 9.14 0.39
C VAL A 88 3.52 9.59 -1.00
N THR A 89 4.11 10.79 -1.09
CA THR A 89 4.78 11.25 -2.30
C THR A 89 6.13 10.57 -2.42
N VAL A 90 6.36 9.86 -3.52
CA VAL A 90 7.60 9.12 -3.82
C VAL A 90 8.28 9.78 -5.00
N GLY A 91 9.53 10.21 -4.81
CA GLY A 91 10.38 10.76 -5.88
C GLY A 91 10.89 9.65 -6.81
N HIS A 92 10.91 9.93 -8.11
CA HIS A 92 11.42 9.04 -9.14
C HIS A 92 12.90 9.31 -9.38
N ASP A 93 13.57 8.33 -9.98
CA ASP A 93 14.97 8.45 -10.39
C ASP A 93 15.08 9.41 -11.60
N ASN A 94 16.30 9.79 -11.98
CA ASN A 94 16.51 10.82 -13.02
C ASN A 94 15.95 10.43 -14.40
N ASP A 95 15.85 9.13 -14.67
CA ASP A 95 15.26 8.59 -15.90
C ASP A 95 13.73 8.49 -15.82
N GLY A 96 13.13 8.87 -14.68
CA GLY A 96 11.70 8.84 -14.40
C GLY A 96 11.17 7.48 -13.96
N SER A 97 12.02 6.45 -13.86
CA SER A 97 11.63 5.16 -13.29
C SER A 97 11.60 5.22 -11.76
N LYS A 98 10.82 4.32 -11.15
CA LYS A 98 10.88 4.07 -9.72
C LYS A 98 10.26 2.73 -9.36
N SER A 99 10.88 2.04 -8.41
CA SER A 99 10.23 0.99 -7.63
C SER A 99 10.25 1.39 -6.15
N THR A 100 9.21 1.01 -5.42
CA THR A 100 9.10 1.26 -3.98
C THR A 100 8.59 0.03 -3.26
N THR A 101 8.91 -0.09 -1.98
CA THR A 101 8.31 -1.09 -1.09
C THR A 101 7.05 -0.52 -0.46
N ILE A 102 6.02 -1.34 -0.39
CA ILE A 102 4.85 -1.13 0.45
C ILE A 102 4.82 -2.27 1.47
N ALA A 103 4.77 -1.91 2.75
CA ALA A 103 4.67 -2.86 3.85
C ALA A 103 3.49 -2.50 4.75
N ALA A 104 2.86 -3.51 5.34
CA ALA A 104 1.78 -3.31 6.28
C ALA A 104 1.85 -4.35 7.40
N SER A 105 1.41 -3.96 8.58
CA SER A 105 1.31 -4.86 9.74
C SER A 105 0.19 -4.43 10.67
N GLY A 106 -0.24 -5.34 11.54
CA GLY A 106 -1.17 -5.02 12.62
C GLY A 106 -2.03 -6.20 13.05
N GLY A 107 -2.90 -5.93 14.01
CA GLY A 107 -3.83 -6.90 14.57
C GLY A 107 -4.68 -6.28 15.67
N ILE A 108 -5.48 -7.12 16.32
CA ILE A 108 -6.31 -6.79 17.48
C ILE A 108 -5.73 -7.54 18.68
N SER A 109 -5.06 -6.80 19.56
CA SER A 109 -4.44 -7.35 20.77
C SER A 109 -5.46 -8.07 21.65
N GLY A 110 -5.05 -9.17 22.28
CA GLY A 110 -5.93 -10.00 23.12
C GLY A 110 -6.90 -10.91 22.35
N THR A 111 -6.80 -10.98 21.01
CA THR A 111 -7.61 -11.89 20.18
C THR A 111 -6.73 -12.87 19.40
N SER A 112 -7.35 -13.86 18.74
CA SER A 112 -6.64 -14.74 17.81
C SER A 112 -6.13 -14.02 16.56
N PHE A 113 -6.65 -12.83 16.26
CA PHE A 113 -6.10 -11.92 15.25
C PHE A 113 -5.06 -10.97 15.88
N GLY A 114 -4.11 -11.49 16.66
CA GLY A 114 -3.13 -10.68 17.36
C GLY A 114 -2.10 -10.00 16.45
N SER A 115 -1.81 -10.55 15.27
CA SER A 115 -0.77 -10.02 14.40
C SER A 115 -0.91 -10.39 12.93
N SER A 116 -0.33 -9.57 12.06
CA SER A 116 -0.14 -9.81 10.64
C SER A 116 0.98 -8.93 10.12
N SER A 117 1.64 -9.35 9.05
CA SER A 117 2.69 -8.55 8.39
C SER A 117 2.82 -8.94 6.91
N THR A 118 3.19 -7.97 6.09
CA THR A 118 3.49 -8.18 4.67
C THR A 118 4.41 -7.07 4.17
N SER A 119 5.18 -7.38 3.12
CA SER A 119 6.03 -6.43 2.42
C SER A 119 6.13 -6.87 0.97
N ASN A 120 5.95 -5.93 0.03
CA ASN A 120 6.10 -6.22 -1.39
C ASN A 120 6.71 -5.03 -2.14
N GLY A 121 7.52 -5.35 -3.14
CA GLY A 121 8.08 -4.38 -4.08
C GLY A 121 7.07 -4.10 -5.20
N VAL A 122 6.84 -2.82 -5.50
CA VAL A 122 5.95 -2.40 -6.58
C VAL A 122 6.66 -1.41 -7.49
N ALA A 123 6.48 -1.59 -8.80
CA ALA A 123 6.97 -0.64 -9.80
C ALA A 123 5.92 0.46 -10.02
N LEU A 124 6.37 1.72 -10.05
CA LEU A 124 5.53 2.86 -10.40
C LEU A 124 5.59 3.09 -11.92
N ASP A 125 4.62 3.83 -12.46
CA ASP A 125 4.69 4.22 -13.87
C ASP A 125 5.96 5.03 -14.15
N LYS A 126 6.64 4.74 -15.26
CA LYS A 126 7.75 5.57 -15.70
C LYS A 126 7.24 6.95 -16.13
N ILE A 127 7.79 8.02 -15.55
CA ILE A 127 7.46 9.40 -15.91
C ILE A 127 8.38 9.82 -17.06
N PRO A 128 7.87 10.14 -18.27
CA PRO A 128 8.71 10.54 -19.39
C PRO A 128 9.59 11.74 -19.03
N ARG A 129 10.88 11.62 -19.34
CA ARG A 129 11.88 12.68 -19.22
C ARG A 129 12.17 13.20 -20.63
N TYR A 130 11.92 14.48 -20.86
CA TYR A 130 12.37 15.11 -22.09
C TYR A 130 13.90 15.17 -22.06
N ALA A 131 14.55 14.61 -23.07
CA ALA A 131 15.96 14.89 -23.29
C ALA A 131 16.08 16.38 -23.65
N ILE A 132 16.84 17.14 -22.87
CA ILE A 132 17.28 18.46 -23.32
C ILE A 132 18.30 18.19 -24.42
N LEU A 133 17.87 18.27 -25.68
CA LEU A 133 18.79 18.43 -26.79
C LEU A 133 19.39 19.82 -26.64
N LEU A 134 20.63 19.90 -26.16
CA LEU A 134 21.42 21.12 -26.29
C LEU A 134 21.65 21.33 -27.78
N SER A 135 20.77 22.09 -28.45
CA SER A 135 20.99 22.51 -29.83
C SER A 135 22.16 23.48 -29.81
N GLY A 136 23.37 22.93 -29.94
CA GLY A 136 24.58 23.67 -30.22
C GLY A 136 24.41 24.33 -31.58
N ARG A 137 24.00 25.60 -31.53
CA ARG A 137 23.94 26.61 -32.58
C ARG A 137 24.86 26.32 -33.78
N ILE A 138 24.27 26.31 -34.97
CA ILE A 138 24.99 26.34 -36.25
C ILE A 138 25.38 27.80 -36.60
N LEU A 139 26.57 27.94 -37.20
CA LEU A 139 27.05 28.99 -38.14
C LEU A 139 27.66 30.28 -37.59
N PRO A 140 28.61 30.91 -38.34
CA PRO A 140 29.01 30.66 -39.74
C PRO A 140 30.28 29.84 -39.97
#